data_AF-A0A0Q3TIU3-F1
#
_entry.id   AF-A0A0Q3TIU3-F1
#
_cell.length_a   1.000
_cell.length_b   1.000
_cell.length_c   1.000
_cell.angle_alpha   90.00
_cell.angle_beta   90.00
_cell.angle_gamma   90.00
#
_symmetry.space_group_name_H-M   'P 1'
#
loop_
_entity.id
_entity.type
_entity.pdbx_description
1 polymer ?
#
loop_
_entity_poly.entity_id
_entity_poly.type
_entity_poly.pdbx_seq_one_letter_code
_entity_poly.pdbx_strand_id
1 'polypeptide(L)'
;MEQRSNAGSSGQAAPRSAAARGCSQRPGSWALLPALCLTLALPAPAWALPTAPAPRHSLADELSRSRELLAAANASLHRVKELGTLGFECTLEEVDLEDITKNQMNTITACTSEDPATGNCPVLERSTFDMSKCLQGIHKDLNAYRAELKNFKDQKVLATIDEMMKALKTSSGSAPQPSASTGLTSFKGRMRLCSILHAFQIRTVTINRMMNYLTSLESAL
;
A
#
# COMPACT_ATOMS: atom_id res chain seq x y z
N MET A 1 -33.98 -16.30 38.73
CA MET A 1 -32.54 -16.61 38.86
C MET A 1 -31.84 -15.91 37.70
N GLU A 2 -31.67 -14.59 37.66
CA GLU A 2 -31.06 -13.71 38.66
C GLU A 2 -29.64 -14.18 39.01
N GLN A 3 -28.63 -13.58 38.36
CA GLN A 3 -27.60 -12.84 39.08
C GLN A 3 -26.88 -11.85 38.17
N ARG A 4 -27.03 -10.60 38.58
CA ARG A 4 -26.42 -9.37 38.10
C ARG A 4 -25.29 -9.08 39.09
N SER A 5 -24.06 -8.89 38.65
CA SER A 5 -23.03 -8.28 39.50
C SER A 5 -22.39 -7.12 38.76
N ASN A 6 -22.62 -5.95 39.34
CA ASN A 6 -22.11 -4.65 39.00
C ASN A 6 -21.15 -4.28 40.13
N ALA A 7 -19.95 -3.82 39.83
CA ALA A 7 -19.12 -3.07 40.78
C ALA A 7 -18.19 -2.16 39.98
N GLY A 8 -18.45 -0.85 40.06
CA GLY A 8 -17.58 0.18 39.53
C GLY A 8 -16.41 0.47 40.46
N SER A 9 -15.41 1.18 39.91
CA SER A 9 -14.57 2.07 40.69
C SER A 9 -14.05 3.19 39.81
N SER A 10 -14.49 4.40 40.12
CA SER A 10 -13.96 5.67 39.64
C SER A 10 -12.54 5.90 40.13
N GLY A 11 -11.72 6.56 39.30
CA GLY A 11 -10.42 7.09 39.68
C GLY A 11 -9.94 8.11 38.66
N GLN A 12 -10.38 9.36 38.80
CA GLN A 12 -9.80 10.52 38.12
C GLN A 12 -8.47 10.90 38.76
N ALA A 13 -7.44 11.18 37.94
CA ALA A 13 -6.35 12.05 38.33
C ALA A 13 -5.88 12.84 37.10
N ALA A 14 -6.07 14.16 37.16
CA ALA A 14 -5.63 15.16 36.20
C ALA A 14 -4.16 15.56 36.47
N PRO A 15 -3.54 16.39 35.60
CA PRO A 15 -2.13 16.27 35.24
C PRO A 15 -1.19 17.14 36.09
N ARG A 16 0.10 16.79 36.08
CA ARG A 16 1.18 17.66 36.54
C ARG A 16 1.98 18.18 35.34
N SER A 17 1.80 19.49 35.12
CA SER A 17 2.63 20.33 34.26
C SER A 17 4.01 20.53 34.91
N ALA A 18 5.07 20.48 34.12
CA ALA A 18 6.39 20.98 34.49
C ALA A 18 6.97 21.76 33.31
N ALA A 19 6.84 23.08 33.42
CA ALA A 19 7.59 24.04 32.64
C ALA A 19 9.02 24.14 33.19
N ALA A 20 10.03 24.15 32.32
CA ALA A 20 11.29 24.81 32.63
C ALA A 20 12.08 25.18 31.36
N ARG A 21 12.21 26.50 31.19
CA ARG A 21 13.43 27.24 30.87
C ARG A 21 14.01 27.12 29.46
N GLY A 22 13.74 28.16 28.69
CA GLY A 22 14.58 28.57 27.57
C GLY A 22 15.91 29.18 28.01
N CYS A 23 16.86 29.16 27.07
CA CYS A 23 18.00 30.07 27.03
C CYS A 23 17.92 30.85 25.72
N SER A 24 17.61 32.14 25.84
CA SER A 24 17.91 33.15 24.83
C SER A 24 19.32 33.68 25.12
N GLN A 25 20.21 33.69 24.13
CA GLN A 25 21.33 34.63 24.09
C GLN A 25 21.58 35.09 22.65
N ARG A 26 21.92 36.38 22.58
CA ARG A 26 21.84 37.32 21.46
C ARG A 26 23.06 37.28 20.52
N PRO A 27 22.99 37.99 19.38
CA PRO A 27 24.01 37.99 18.34
C PRO A 27 25.14 38.97 18.66
N GLY A 28 26.36 38.61 18.27
CA GLY A 28 27.53 39.48 18.27
C GLY A 28 28.15 39.54 16.89
N SER A 29 27.77 40.55 16.10
CA SER A 29 28.46 40.94 14.88
C SER A 29 29.72 41.73 15.26
N TRP A 30 30.89 41.29 14.81
CA TRP A 30 32.11 42.11 14.78
C TRP A 30 32.69 42.16 13.37
N ALA A 31 33.27 43.32 13.09
CA ALA A 31 33.51 43.90 11.78
C ALA A 31 34.67 43.25 11.00
N LEU A 32 34.59 43.47 9.68
CA LEU A 32 35.54 43.16 8.62
C LEU A 32 36.90 43.85 8.83
N LEU A 33 37.98 43.18 8.42
CA LEU A 33 39.18 43.79 7.82
C LEU A 33 39.77 42.82 6.78
N PRO A 34 40.22 43.29 5.59
CA PRO A 34 40.63 42.44 4.48
C PRO A 34 42.14 42.16 4.54
N ALA A 35 42.52 40.89 4.52
CA ALA A 35 43.91 40.48 4.31
C ALA A 35 44.03 39.84 2.94
N LEU A 36 44.57 40.61 2.00
CA LEU A 36 44.98 40.21 0.67
C LEU A 36 46.11 39.16 0.79
N CYS A 37 45.83 37.91 0.44
CA CYS A 37 46.83 36.86 0.26
C CYS A 37 46.58 36.18 -1.08
N LEU A 38 47.37 36.56 -2.09
CA LEU A 38 47.50 35.85 -3.36
C LEU A 38 48.29 34.57 -3.12
N THR A 39 47.59 33.44 -3.02
CA THR A 39 48.21 32.11 -3.14
C THR A 39 47.76 31.48 -4.46
N LEU A 40 48.72 31.20 -5.34
CA LEU A 40 48.52 30.38 -6.53
C LEU A 40 48.00 29.00 -6.11
N ALA A 41 46.72 28.72 -6.38
CA ALA A 41 46.18 27.37 -6.32
C ALA A 41 46.49 26.66 -7.65
N LEU A 42 47.44 25.72 -7.60
CA LEU A 42 47.59 24.68 -8.62
C LEU A 42 46.25 23.90 -8.74
N PRO A 43 45.77 23.56 -9.95
CA PRO A 43 44.61 22.69 -10.06
C PRO A 43 45.04 21.27 -9.67
N ALA A 44 44.62 20.82 -8.49
CA ALA A 44 44.60 19.40 -8.18
C ALA A 44 43.58 18.72 -9.11
N PRO A 45 43.90 17.55 -9.69
CA PRO A 45 42.96 16.81 -10.50
C PRO A 45 41.75 16.45 -9.63
N ALA A 46 40.54 16.75 -10.12
CA ALA A 46 39.31 16.33 -9.49
C ALA A 46 39.26 14.79 -9.51
N TRP A 47 39.62 14.16 -8.39
CA TRP A 47 39.30 12.77 -8.16
C TRP A 47 37.79 12.69 -8.09
N ALA A 48 37.18 12.11 -9.12
CA ALA A 48 35.77 11.76 -9.11
C ALA A 48 35.55 10.85 -7.89
N LEU A 49 34.86 11.40 -6.88
CA LEU A 49 34.36 10.62 -5.76
C LEU A 49 33.48 9.50 -6.33
N PRO A 50 33.63 8.24 -5.86
CA PRO A 50 32.70 7.18 -6.22
C PRO A 50 31.29 7.64 -5.85
N THR A 51 30.42 7.77 -6.85
CA THR A 51 29.01 8.01 -6.64
C THR A 51 28.50 6.92 -5.69
N ALA A 52 27.93 7.32 -4.56
CA ALA A 52 27.36 6.37 -3.62
C ALA A 52 26.42 5.42 -4.38
N PRO A 53 26.53 4.09 -4.20
CA PRO A 53 25.62 3.17 -4.86
C PRO A 53 24.19 3.57 -4.49
N ALA A 54 23.33 3.66 -5.50
CA ALA A 54 21.92 3.95 -5.30
C ALA A 54 21.38 3.01 -4.20
N PRO A 55 20.51 3.51 -3.28
CA PRO A 55 19.92 2.65 -2.26
C PRO A 55 19.32 1.42 -2.93
N ARG A 56 19.69 0.23 -2.48
CA ARG A 56 19.04 -1.00 -2.93
C ARG A 56 17.55 -0.85 -2.61
N HIS A 57 16.71 -0.88 -3.63
CA HIS A 57 15.27 -1.05 -3.45
C HIS A 57 15.08 -2.34 -2.65
N SER A 58 14.46 -2.25 -1.48
CA SER A 58 14.13 -3.41 -0.64
C SER A 58 12.64 -3.61 -0.64
N LEU A 59 12.21 -4.86 -0.80
CA LEU A 59 10.80 -5.29 -0.75
C LEU A 59 10.11 -4.97 0.59
N ALA A 60 10.84 -4.49 1.58
CA ALA A 60 10.28 -4.01 2.85
C ALA A 60 9.30 -2.84 2.66
N ASP A 61 9.60 -1.92 1.74
CA ASP A 61 8.72 -0.78 1.47
C ASP A 61 7.43 -1.25 0.78
N GLU A 62 7.53 -2.09 -0.25
CA GLU A 62 6.38 -2.70 -0.94
C GLU A 62 5.53 -3.54 0.03
N LEU A 63 6.16 -4.28 0.94
CA LEU A 63 5.46 -5.03 1.98
C LEU A 63 4.68 -4.09 2.91
N SER A 64 5.31 -3.01 3.37
CA SER A 64 4.64 -1.99 4.19
C SER A 64 3.42 -1.41 3.47
N ARG A 65 3.57 -1.04 2.19
CA ARG A 65 2.47 -0.55 1.35
C ARG A 65 1.37 -1.57 1.14
N SER A 66 1.70 -2.86 1.03
CA SER A 66 0.69 -3.92 0.90
C SER A 66 -0.18 -4.08 2.16
N ARG A 67 0.39 -3.85 3.35
CA ARG A 67 -0.35 -3.86 4.62
C ARG A 67 -1.27 -2.65 4.73
N GLU A 68 -0.79 -1.47 4.34
CA GLU A 68 -1.60 -0.25 4.28
C GLU A 68 -2.77 -0.40 3.31
N LEU A 69 -2.52 -1.00 2.14
CA LEU A 69 -3.54 -1.30 1.14
C LEU A 69 -4.63 -2.24 1.68
N LEU A 70 -4.23 -3.34 2.33
CA LEU A 70 -5.17 -4.27 2.96
C LEU A 70 -5.99 -3.58 4.06
N ALA A 71 -5.35 -2.76 4.89
CA ALA A 71 -6.04 -1.99 5.93
C ALA A 71 -7.05 -1.00 5.33
N ALA A 72 -6.69 -0.31 4.24
CA ALA A 72 -7.58 0.61 3.55
C ALA A 72 -8.77 -0.12 2.89
N ALA A 73 -8.53 -1.26 2.23
CA ALA A 73 -9.59 -2.08 1.64
C ALA A 73 -10.60 -2.55 2.71
N ASN A 74 -10.12 -3.07 3.84
CA ASN A 74 -10.96 -3.47 4.97
C ASN A 74 -11.76 -2.29 5.51
N ALA A 75 -11.14 -1.12 5.71
CA ALA A 75 -11.82 0.06 6.20
C ALA A 75 -12.89 0.58 5.24
N SER A 76 -12.64 0.55 3.93
CA SER A 76 -13.61 0.90 2.89
C SER A 76 -14.81 -0.04 2.87
N LEU A 77 -14.56 -1.34 2.91
CA LEU A 77 -15.63 -2.34 2.96
C LEU A 77 -16.46 -2.21 4.24
N HIS A 78 -15.81 -2.01 5.38
CA HIS A 78 -16.48 -1.77 6.66
C HIS A 78 -17.33 -0.49 6.63
N ARG A 79 -16.83 0.60 6.04
CA ARG A 79 -17.60 1.85 5.89
C ARG A 79 -18.88 1.64 5.10
N VAL A 80 -18.84 0.90 3.99
CA VAL A 80 -20.06 0.68 3.18
C VAL A 80 -21.07 -0.23 3.88
N LYS A 81 -20.60 -1.15 4.74
CA LYS A 81 -21.45 -2.01 5.59
C LYS A 81 -22.11 -1.21 6.71
N GLU A 82 -21.32 -0.55 7.57
CA GLU A 82 -21.82 0.12 8.77
C GLU A 82 -22.63 1.37 8.47
N LEU A 83 -22.19 2.19 7.50
CA LEU A 83 -22.86 3.46 7.23
C LEU A 83 -24.11 3.30 6.36
N GLY A 84 -24.43 2.08 5.92
CA GLY A 84 -25.59 1.80 5.07
C GLY A 84 -25.64 2.65 3.79
N THR A 85 -24.50 3.19 3.34
CA THR A 85 -24.44 4.18 2.24
C THR A 85 -24.88 3.61 0.89
N LEU A 86 -24.93 2.27 0.80
CA LEU A 86 -25.38 1.56 -0.38
C LEU A 86 -26.89 1.30 -0.37
N GLY A 87 -27.61 1.60 0.72
CA GLY A 87 -29.07 1.43 0.86
C GLY A 87 -29.56 -0.02 0.77
N PHE A 88 -28.66 -0.97 0.99
CA PHE A 88 -28.87 -2.40 1.24
C PHE A 88 -27.65 -2.91 2.04
N GLU A 89 -27.71 -4.14 2.55
CA GLU A 89 -26.62 -4.71 3.33
C GLU A 89 -25.56 -5.30 2.40
N CYS A 90 -24.34 -4.77 2.45
CA CYS A 90 -23.26 -5.28 1.60
C CYS A 90 -22.71 -6.59 2.17
N THR A 91 -23.39 -7.71 1.92
CA THR A 91 -22.98 -9.07 2.32
C THR A 91 -22.54 -9.88 1.11
N LEU A 92 -21.82 -10.98 1.35
CA LEU A 92 -21.43 -11.92 0.28
C LEU A 92 -22.62 -12.76 -0.23
N GLU A 93 -23.71 -12.82 0.53
CA GLU A 93 -24.90 -13.58 0.16
C GLU A 93 -25.76 -12.81 -0.86
N GLU A 94 -25.74 -11.48 -0.79
CA GLU A 94 -26.50 -10.60 -1.68
C GLU A 94 -25.77 -10.29 -3.00
N VAL A 95 -24.49 -10.65 -3.11
CA VAL A 95 -23.62 -10.14 -4.18
C VAL A 95 -22.79 -11.24 -4.85
N ASP A 96 -22.97 -11.39 -6.16
CA ASP A 96 -22.11 -12.22 -6.99
C ASP A 96 -20.69 -11.64 -7.05
N LEU A 97 -19.71 -12.41 -6.55
CA LEU A 97 -18.31 -12.06 -6.64
C LEU A 97 -17.76 -12.43 -8.02
N GLU A 98 -17.56 -11.43 -8.85
CA GLU A 98 -16.85 -11.58 -10.11
C GLU A 98 -15.37 -11.23 -9.94
N ASP A 99 -14.49 -12.12 -10.39
CA ASP A 99 -13.07 -11.78 -10.55
C ASP A 99 -12.87 -10.99 -11.85
N ILE A 100 -12.87 -9.66 -11.72
CA ILE A 100 -12.64 -8.72 -12.82
C ILE A 100 -11.27 -8.89 -13.51
N THR A 101 -10.36 -9.65 -12.91
CA THR A 101 -8.99 -9.89 -13.41
C THR A 101 -8.81 -11.26 -14.05
N LYS A 102 -9.87 -12.08 -14.11
CA LYS A 102 -9.80 -13.47 -14.58
C LYS A 102 -9.24 -13.63 -16.00
N ASN A 103 -9.56 -12.70 -16.90
CA ASN A 103 -9.21 -12.79 -18.33
C ASN A 103 -7.86 -12.13 -18.67
N GLN A 104 -7.07 -11.76 -17.66
CA GLN A 104 -5.78 -11.10 -17.83
C GLN A 104 -4.76 -11.68 -16.87
N MET A 105 -3.48 -11.37 -17.11
CA MET A 105 -2.44 -11.62 -16.12
C MET A 105 -2.80 -10.92 -14.81
N ASN A 106 -2.76 -11.68 -13.70
CA ASN A 106 -3.16 -11.23 -12.38
C ASN A 106 -2.26 -11.89 -11.31
N THR A 107 -2.41 -11.51 -10.04
CA THR A 107 -1.58 -12.03 -8.94
C THR A 107 -1.62 -13.56 -8.85
N ILE A 108 -2.78 -14.19 -9.06
CA ILE A 108 -2.92 -15.65 -8.93
C ILE A 108 -2.08 -16.33 -10.02
N THR A 109 -2.33 -16.00 -11.29
CA THR A 109 -1.66 -16.64 -12.43
C THR A 109 -0.18 -16.25 -12.58
N ALA A 110 0.24 -15.13 -12.00
CA ALA A 110 1.61 -14.65 -12.06
C ALA A 110 2.49 -15.11 -10.88
N CYS A 111 1.91 -15.28 -9.69
CA CYS A 111 2.64 -15.64 -8.47
C CYS A 111 2.48 -17.11 -8.07
N THR A 112 1.66 -17.89 -8.77
CA THR A 112 1.49 -19.32 -8.51
C THR A 112 1.72 -20.14 -9.77
N SER A 113 2.13 -21.38 -9.60
CA SER A 113 2.17 -22.35 -10.70
C SER A 113 0.83 -23.08 -10.78
N GLU A 114 0.26 -23.12 -11.98
CA GLU A 114 -0.87 -23.98 -12.30
C GLU A 114 -0.26 -25.36 -12.64
N ASP A 115 0.04 -26.16 -11.62
CA ASP A 115 0.46 -27.55 -11.85
C ASP A 115 -0.78 -28.44 -12.00
N PRO A 116 -1.08 -28.94 -13.22
CA PRO A 116 -2.23 -29.82 -13.44
C PRO A 116 -2.12 -31.16 -12.70
N ALA A 117 -0.93 -31.53 -12.16
CA ALA A 117 -0.71 -32.79 -11.46
C ALA A 117 -1.03 -32.74 -9.95
N THR A 118 -1.06 -31.56 -9.32
CA THR A 118 -1.08 -31.44 -7.84
C THR A 118 -2.47 -31.13 -7.25
N GLY A 119 -3.53 -31.31 -8.04
CA GLY A 119 -4.91 -31.03 -7.64
C GLY A 119 -5.23 -29.52 -7.58
N ASN A 120 -6.45 -29.17 -7.20
CA ASN A 120 -7.02 -27.82 -7.35
C ASN A 120 -6.34 -26.70 -6.52
N CYS A 121 -5.24 -26.97 -5.82
CA CYS A 121 -4.54 -25.97 -5.00
C CYS A 121 -3.28 -25.49 -5.72
N PRO A 122 -3.19 -24.20 -6.11
CA PRO A 122 -1.99 -23.66 -6.74
C PRO A 122 -0.78 -23.83 -5.82
N VAL A 123 0.30 -24.38 -6.36
CA VAL A 123 1.56 -24.58 -5.63
C VAL A 123 2.54 -23.48 -6.02
N LEU A 124 3.33 -23.04 -5.04
CA LEU A 124 4.34 -22.02 -5.23
C LEU A 124 5.71 -22.69 -5.22
N GLU A 125 6.22 -23.00 -6.40
CA GLU A 125 7.48 -23.71 -6.57
C GLU A 125 8.67 -22.74 -6.56
N ARG A 126 9.53 -22.82 -5.53
CA ARG A 126 10.65 -21.87 -5.34
C ARG A 126 11.66 -21.84 -6.48
N SER A 127 11.95 -22.99 -7.09
CA SER A 127 12.98 -23.17 -8.14
C SER A 127 12.64 -22.45 -9.44
N THR A 128 11.36 -22.33 -9.76
CA THR A 128 10.84 -21.78 -11.02
C THR A 128 10.14 -20.43 -10.81
N PHE A 129 10.16 -19.89 -9.59
CA PHE A 129 9.42 -18.71 -9.22
C PHE A 129 10.02 -17.43 -9.84
N ASP A 130 9.26 -16.78 -10.71
CA ASP A 130 9.62 -15.49 -11.30
C ASP A 130 9.04 -14.34 -10.45
N MET A 131 9.90 -13.73 -9.64
CA MET A 131 9.54 -12.59 -8.80
C MET A 131 9.08 -11.38 -9.61
N SER A 132 9.72 -11.09 -10.75
CA SER A 132 9.36 -9.93 -11.58
C SER A 132 7.97 -10.11 -12.19
N LYS A 133 7.68 -11.31 -12.69
CA LYS A 133 6.35 -11.67 -13.20
C LYS A 133 5.29 -11.57 -12.10
N CYS A 134 5.56 -12.06 -10.89
CA CYS A 134 4.65 -11.92 -9.76
C CYS A 134 4.34 -10.44 -9.43
N LEU A 135 5.37 -9.59 -9.29
CA LEU A 135 5.20 -8.16 -9.05
C LEU A 135 4.40 -7.47 -10.18
N GLN A 136 4.64 -7.86 -11.42
CA GLN A 136 3.86 -7.39 -12.57
C GLN A 136 2.38 -7.78 -12.46
N GLY A 137 2.08 -9.03 -12.08
CA GLY A 137 0.71 -9.50 -11.85
C GLY A 137 0.00 -8.71 -10.74
N ILE A 138 0.71 -8.41 -9.65
CA ILE A 138 0.20 -7.54 -8.57
C ILE A 138 -0.14 -6.14 -9.12
N HIS A 139 0.78 -5.53 -9.88
CA HIS A 139 0.53 -4.21 -10.47
C HIS A 139 -0.67 -4.22 -11.44
N LYS A 140 -0.87 -5.29 -12.21
CA LYS A 140 -2.04 -5.43 -13.11
C LYS A 140 -3.35 -5.50 -12.34
N ASP A 141 -3.41 -6.24 -11.24
CA ASP A 141 -4.58 -6.27 -10.37
C ASP A 141 -4.91 -4.88 -9.83
N LEU A 142 -3.91 -4.19 -9.28
CA LEU A 142 -4.10 -2.84 -8.73
C LEU A 142 -4.62 -1.86 -9.78
N ASN A 143 -4.11 -1.92 -11.01
CA ASN A 143 -4.58 -1.05 -12.09
C ASN A 143 -6.05 -1.32 -12.47
N ALA A 144 -6.46 -2.60 -12.50
CA ALA A 144 -7.84 -2.97 -12.79
C ALA A 144 -8.81 -2.50 -11.70
N TYR A 145 -8.49 -2.77 -10.43
CA TYR A 145 -9.31 -2.32 -9.31
C TYR A 145 -9.32 -0.79 -9.17
N ARG A 146 -8.21 -0.11 -9.49
CA ARG A 146 -8.17 1.35 -9.55
C ARG A 146 -9.21 1.90 -10.53
N ALA A 147 -9.29 1.32 -11.72
CA ALA A 147 -10.20 1.78 -12.77
C ALA A 147 -11.67 1.63 -12.36
N GLU A 148 -12.03 0.54 -11.68
CA GLU A 148 -13.38 0.30 -11.16
C GLU A 148 -13.71 1.24 -9.98
N LEU A 149 -12.75 1.46 -9.08
CA LEU A 149 -12.93 2.28 -7.88
C LEU A 149 -12.74 3.79 -8.12
N LYS A 150 -12.37 4.24 -9.33
CA LYS A 150 -11.99 5.65 -9.60
C LYS A 150 -13.02 6.70 -9.16
N ASN A 151 -14.31 6.33 -9.20
CA ASN A 151 -15.43 7.20 -8.84
C ASN A 151 -15.95 6.93 -7.42
N PHE A 152 -15.28 6.07 -6.66
CA PHE A 152 -15.63 5.78 -5.28
C PHE A 152 -15.25 6.96 -4.37
N LYS A 153 -16.12 7.29 -3.41
CA LYS A 153 -15.96 8.46 -2.55
C LYS A 153 -14.78 8.36 -1.59
N ASP A 154 -14.35 7.14 -1.29
CA ASP A 154 -13.29 6.87 -0.34
C ASP A 154 -11.91 7.08 -0.97
N GLN A 155 -11.43 8.33 -0.90
CA GLN A 155 -10.14 8.68 -1.51
C GLN A 155 -8.96 7.97 -0.84
N LYS A 156 -9.12 7.47 0.40
CA LYS A 156 -8.03 6.78 1.12
C LYS A 156 -7.64 5.48 0.41
N VAL A 157 -8.61 4.67 -0.02
CA VAL A 157 -8.31 3.41 -0.72
C VAL A 157 -7.66 3.67 -2.07
N LEU A 158 -8.12 4.68 -2.81
CA LEU A 158 -7.53 5.10 -4.08
C LEU A 158 -6.08 5.56 -3.92
N ALA A 159 -5.79 6.36 -2.89
CA ALA A 159 -4.44 6.81 -2.58
C ALA A 159 -3.52 5.63 -2.20
N THR A 160 -4.00 4.67 -1.41
CA THR A 160 -3.18 3.48 -1.07
C THR A 160 -2.92 2.58 -2.28
N ILE A 161 -3.86 2.50 -3.23
CA ILE A 161 -3.63 1.80 -4.51
C ILE A 161 -2.50 2.50 -5.28
N ASP A 162 -2.53 3.83 -5.37
CA ASP A 162 -1.48 4.61 -6.05
C ASP A 162 -0.10 4.42 -5.42
N GLU A 163 -0.02 4.52 -4.10
CA GLU A 163 1.26 4.37 -3.40
C GLU A 163 1.82 2.95 -3.53
N MET A 164 0.97 1.92 -3.50
CA MET A 164 1.39 0.54 -3.77
C MET A 164 1.87 0.40 -5.22
N MET A 165 1.12 0.90 -6.21
CA MET A 165 1.53 0.86 -7.61
C MET A 165 2.84 1.62 -7.84
N LYS A 166 3.05 2.75 -7.18
CA LYS A 166 4.27 3.55 -7.26
C LYS A 166 5.46 2.80 -6.67
N ALA A 167 5.29 2.14 -5.52
CA ALA A 167 6.31 1.29 -4.93
C ALA A 167 6.71 0.18 -5.93
N LEU A 168 5.73 -0.50 -6.53
CA LEU A 168 5.98 -1.54 -7.54
C LEU A 168 6.63 -1.03 -8.83
N LYS A 169 6.30 0.18 -9.31
CA LYS A 169 6.85 0.75 -10.56
C LYS A 169 8.34 1.01 -10.52
N THR A 170 8.92 1.09 -9.33
CA THR A 170 10.39 1.09 -9.20
C THR A 170 11.03 -0.21 -9.70
N SER A 171 10.22 -1.23 -10.05
CA SER A 171 10.64 -2.53 -10.61
C SER A 171 10.19 -2.85 -12.06
N SER A 172 9.28 -2.09 -12.72
CA SER A 172 8.92 -2.34 -14.13
C SER A 172 8.15 -1.20 -14.83
N GLY A 173 8.37 -1.05 -16.15
CA GLY A 173 7.80 -0.02 -17.03
C GLY A 173 6.34 -0.25 -17.42
N SER A 174 5.59 0.86 -17.63
CA SER A 174 4.13 0.85 -17.78
C SER A 174 3.62 1.13 -19.20
N ALA A 175 2.50 0.50 -19.56
CA ALA A 175 1.64 0.85 -20.70
C ALA A 175 0.18 1.15 -20.22
N PRO A 176 -0.55 2.12 -20.81
CA PRO A 176 -1.93 2.46 -20.42
C PRO A 176 -2.99 1.56 -21.08
N GLN A 177 -4.09 1.29 -20.36
CA GLN A 177 -5.29 0.59 -20.86
C GLN A 177 -6.57 1.19 -20.23
N PRO A 178 -7.74 1.01 -20.88
CA PRO A 178 -8.86 1.93 -20.85
C PRO A 178 -9.80 1.75 -19.67
N SER A 179 -10.60 2.79 -19.44
CA SER A 179 -11.50 2.93 -18.30
C SER A 179 -12.96 2.76 -18.71
N ALA A 180 -13.76 2.16 -17.83
CA ALA A 180 -15.19 2.39 -17.77
C ALA A 180 -15.62 2.54 -16.30
N SER A 181 -16.32 3.62 -15.96
CA SER A 181 -17.13 3.67 -14.74
C SER A 181 -18.28 4.63 -14.99
N THR A 182 -19.47 4.06 -15.12
CA THR A 182 -20.74 4.79 -15.22
C THR A 182 -21.67 4.20 -14.17
N GLY A 183 -22.18 5.06 -13.28
CA GLY A 183 -23.45 4.80 -12.59
C GLY A 183 -23.42 4.42 -11.11
N LEU A 184 -22.54 4.99 -10.27
CA LEU A 184 -22.58 4.81 -8.81
C LEU A 184 -23.91 5.29 -8.16
N THR A 185 -24.71 6.09 -8.87
CA THR A 185 -26.01 6.60 -8.41
C THR A 185 -27.17 5.61 -8.56
N SER A 186 -27.00 4.53 -9.34
CA SER A 186 -28.04 3.52 -9.55
C SER A 186 -27.97 2.39 -8.51
N PHE A 187 -29.08 1.71 -8.22
CA PHE A 187 -29.06 0.50 -7.37
C PHE A 187 -28.07 -0.55 -7.89
N LYS A 188 -28.11 -0.84 -9.20
CA LYS A 188 -27.17 -1.75 -9.86
C LYS A 188 -25.71 -1.32 -9.68
N GLY A 189 -25.42 -0.02 -9.74
CA GLY A 189 -24.08 0.50 -9.51
C GLY A 189 -23.62 0.38 -8.07
N ARG A 190 -24.52 0.58 -7.09
CA ARG A 190 -24.23 0.34 -5.67
C ARG A 190 -23.96 -1.15 -5.40
N MET A 191 -24.73 -2.04 -6.03
CA MET A 191 -24.52 -3.50 -5.97
C MET A 191 -23.15 -3.89 -6.54
N ARG A 192 -22.82 -3.35 -7.72
CA ARG A 192 -21.51 -3.56 -8.33
C ARG A 192 -20.38 -3.05 -7.44
N LEU A 193 -20.52 -1.87 -6.82
CA LEU A 193 -19.50 -1.36 -5.91
C LEU A 193 -19.28 -2.30 -4.72
N CYS A 194 -20.34 -2.84 -4.11
CA CYS A 194 -20.21 -3.84 -3.05
C CYS A 194 -19.42 -5.07 -3.53
N SER A 195 -19.74 -5.61 -4.70
CA SER A 195 -19.03 -6.74 -5.32
C SER A 195 -17.54 -6.44 -5.49
N ILE A 196 -17.22 -5.28 -6.08
CA ILE A 196 -15.85 -4.85 -6.32
C ILE A 196 -15.09 -4.68 -5.01
N LEU A 197 -15.68 -4.09 -3.97
CA LEU A 197 -15.02 -3.92 -2.67
C LEU A 197 -14.71 -5.26 -2.00
N HIS A 198 -15.63 -6.23 -2.07
CA HIS A 198 -15.39 -7.58 -1.56
C HIS A 198 -14.30 -8.31 -2.36
N ALA A 199 -14.39 -8.31 -3.69
CA ALA A 199 -13.38 -8.92 -4.55
C ALA A 199 -12.00 -8.27 -4.32
N PHE A 200 -11.95 -6.95 -4.18
CA PHE A 200 -10.73 -6.22 -3.88
C PHE A 200 -10.16 -6.56 -2.51
N GLN A 201 -11.01 -6.68 -1.47
CA GLN A 201 -10.57 -7.14 -0.15
C GLN A 201 -9.89 -8.51 -0.23
N ILE A 202 -10.52 -9.47 -0.91
CA ILE A 202 -9.95 -10.82 -1.11
C ILE A 202 -8.61 -10.71 -1.85
N ARG A 203 -8.55 -9.91 -2.92
CA ARG A 203 -7.31 -9.74 -3.70
C ARG A 203 -6.19 -9.11 -2.87
N THR A 204 -6.47 -8.10 -2.04
CA THR A 204 -5.46 -7.47 -1.18
C THR A 204 -4.93 -8.40 -0.10
N VAL A 205 -5.73 -9.35 0.40
CA VAL A 205 -5.23 -10.43 1.26
C VAL A 205 -4.21 -11.29 0.52
N THR A 206 -4.52 -11.69 -0.72
CA THR A 206 -3.61 -12.46 -1.57
C THR A 206 -2.32 -11.68 -1.87
N ILE A 207 -2.43 -10.40 -2.25
CA ILE A 207 -1.27 -9.52 -2.47
C ILE A 207 -0.40 -9.43 -1.22
N ASN A 208 -0.98 -9.17 -0.05
CA ASN A 208 -0.23 -9.08 1.20
C ASN A 208 0.49 -10.40 1.52
N ARG A 209 -0.16 -11.56 1.31
CA ARG A 209 0.49 -12.87 1.48
C ARG A 209 1.68 -13.04 0.54
N MET A 210 1.52 -12.69 -0.74
CA MET A 210 2.61 -12.76 -1.72
C MET A 210 3.74 -11.82 -1.36
N MET A 211 3.46 -10.58 -0.94
CA MET A 211 4.51 -9.65 -0.52
C MET A 211 5.31 -10.16 0.69
N ASN A 212 4.65 -10.77 1.69
CA ASN A 212 5.39 -11.39 2.80
C ASN A 212 6.29 -12.54 2.31
N TYR A 213 5.80 -13.35 1.39
CA TYR A 213 6.59 -14.43 0.79
C TYR A 213 7.79 -13.90 0.00
N LEU A 214 7.59 -12.86 -0.83
CA LEU A 214 8.64 -12.22 -1.61
C LEU A 214 9.73 -11.61 -0.72
N THR A 215 9.36 -10.89 0.33
CA THR A 215 10.33 -10.33 1.29
C THR A 215 11.11 -11.43 2.00
N SER A 216 10.49 -12.57 2.29
CA SER A 216 11.18 -13.74 2.85
C SER A 216 12.17 -14.37 1.86
N LEU A 217 11.88 -14.34 0.56
CA LEU A 217 12.83 -14.79 -0.48
C LEU A 217 14.01 -13.84 -0.61
N GLU A 218 13.77 -12.53 -0.64
CA GLU A 218 14.83 -11.51 -0.71
C GLU A 218 15.79 -11.60 0.48
N SER A 219 15.28 -11.90 1.67
CA SER A 219 16.09 -12.06 2.88
C SER A 219 16.93 -13.35 2.91
N ALA A 220 16.62 -14.31 2.03
CA ALA A 220 17.30 -15.61 1.96
C ALA A 220 18.38 -15.67 0.85
N LEU A 221 18.49 -14.61 0.03
CA LEU A 221 19.48 -14.42 -1.03
C LEU A 221 20.69 -13.63 -0.52
#